data_AF-A0A2A5M8Y1-F1
#
_entry.id   AF-A0A2A5M8Y1-F1
#
_cell.length_a   1.000
_cell.length_b   1.000
_cell.length_c   1.000
_cell.angle_alpha   90.00
_cell.angle_beta   90.00
_cell.angle_gamma   90.00
#
_symmetry.space_group_name_H-M   'P 1'
#
loop_
_entity.id
_entity.type
_entity.pdbx_description
1 polymer ?
#
loop_
_entity_poly.entity_id
_entity_poly.type
_entity_poly.pdbx_seq_one_letter_code
_entity_poly.pdbx_strand_id
1 'polypeptide(L)'
;FGNKGIMDKCTMCAGGPEATNSEKERELYGQNRIAEGKVPVCAAMCSTKALLVGESSKIEEIYHNRLMNRNYGIPNPSESLEWKIAYTGKERL
;
A
#
# COMPACT_ATOMS: atom_id res chain seq x y z
N PHE A 1 25.78 0.83 19.94
CA PHE A 1 25.43 -0.60 19.92
C PHE A 1 24.34 -0.83 20.96
N GLY A 2 23.07 -1.02 20.60
CA GLY A 2 22.03 -1.01 21.65
C GLY A 2 20.65 -1.60 21.34
N ASN A 3 20.23 -1.78 20.09
CA ASN A 3 18.87 -2.24 19.80
C ASN A 3 18.86 -3.73 19.39
N LYS A 4 19.50 -4.60 20.17
CA LYS A 4 19.46 -6.05 19.93
C LYS A 4 18.21 -6.65 20.57
N GLY A 5 17.41 -7.38 19.80
CA GLY A 5 16.18 -8.04 20.26
C GLY A 5 14.90 -7.23 20.05
N ILE A 6 14.98 -6.05 19.44
CA ILE A 6 13.82 -5.27 18.99
C ILE A 6 13.68 -5.51 17.48
N MET A 7 12.47 -5.86 17.05
CA MET A 7 12.16 -6.03 15.62
C MET A 7 11.55 -4.76 15.06
N ASP A 8 12.13 -4.27 13.97
CA ASP A 8 11.51 -3.23 13.16
C ASP A 8 10.73 -3.85 12.01
N LYS A 9 9.65 -3.18 11.62
CA LYS A 9 8.89 -3.50 10.41
C LYS A 9 8.52 -2.22 9.68
N CYS A 10 8.21 -2.32 8.40
CA CYS A 10 7.58 -1.22 7.68
C CYS A 10 6.22 -0.90 8.34
N THR A 11 6.05 0.34 8.82
CA THR A 11 4.79 0.86 9.37
C THR A 11 4.04 1.73 8.37
N MET A 12 4.38 1.67 7.08
CA MET A 12 3.84 2.55 6.05
C MET A 12 4.03 4.04 6.36
N CYS A 13 5.09 4.40 7.09
CA CYS A 13 5.35 5.77 7.56
C CYS A 13 4.22 6.35 8.46
N ALA A 14 3.50 5.47 9.18
CA ALA A 14 2.41 5.84 10.09
C ALA A 14 2.87 6.20 11.51
N GLY A 15 4.19 6.30 11.76
CA GLY A 15 4.74 6.49 13.09
C GLY A 15 4.57 5.26 14.00
N GLY A 16 4.39 5.50 15.29
CA GLY A 16 4.30 4.49 16.34
C GLY A 16 2.97 4.52 17.11
N PRO A 17 2.81 3.70 18.17
CA PRO A 17 1.61 3.66 18.99
C PRO A 17 1.47 4.86 19.96
N GLU A 18 2.51 5.69 20.07
CA GLU A 18 2.49 6.90 20.89
C GLU A 18 1.55 7.96 20.29
N ALA A 19 1.21 8.99 21.07
CA ALA A 19 0.36 10.07 20.59
C ALA A 19 0.96 10.73 19.35
N THR A 20 0.14 10.87 18.30
CA THR A 20 0.56 11.41 17.01
C THR A 20 1.13 12.82 17.14
N ASN A 21 2.27 13.07 16.49
CA ASN A 21 3.06 14.31 16.56
C ASN A 21 3.57 14.67 17.96
N SER A 22 3.63 13.70 18.88
CA SER A 22 4.30 13.91 20.17
C SER A 22 5.82 13.91 20.01
N GLU A 23 6.51 14.59 20.93
CA GLU A 23 7.97 14.58 20.98
C GLU A 23 8.52 13.15 21.12
N LYS A 24 7.87 12.35 21.97
CA LYS A 24 8.21 10.94 22.22
C LYS A 24 8.04 10.07 20.97
N GLU A 25 6.98 10.25 20.19
CA GLU A 25 6.80 9.53 18.92
C GLU A 25 7.94 9.88 17.96
N ARG A 26 8.29 11.17 17.87
CA ARG A 26 9.34 11.63 16.96
C ARG A 26 10.73 11.13 17.34
N GLU A 27 11.01 10.99 18.64
CA GLU A 27 12.26 10.41 19.14
C GLU A 27 12.34 8.90 18.87
N LEU A 28 11.25 8.16 19.07
CA LEU A 28 11.24 6.69 18.94
C LEU A 28 11.05 6.20 17.49
N TYR A 29 10.15 6.82 16.73
CA TYR A 29 9.68 6.35 15.42
C TYR A 29 9.98 7.32 14.28
N GLY A 30 10.51 8.51 14.59
CA GLY A 30 10.81 9.53 13.61
C GLY A 30 9.55 10.21 13.06
N GLN A 31 9.57 10.51 11.77
CA GLN A 31 8.52 11.32 11.14
C GLN A 31 7.28 10.50 10.81
N ASN A 32 6.11 10.91 11.31
CA ASN A 32 4.82 10.38 10.91
C ASN A 32 4.29 11.09 9.66
N ARG A 33 4.63 10.55 8.48
CA ARG A 33 4.27 11.19 7.19
C ARG A 33 2.77 11.13 6.90
N ILE A 34 2.11 10.06 7.33
CA ILE A 34 0.66 9.92 7.13
C ILE A 34 -0.09 10.98 7.92
N ALA A 35 0.29 11.22 9.18
CA ALA A 35 -0.31 12.28 10.00
C ALA A 35 -0.10 13.69 9.42
N GLU A 36 1.00 13.91 8.70
CA GLU A 36 1.28 15.15 7.98
C GLU A 36 0.56 15.25 6.61
N GLY A 37 -0.24 14.25 6.22
CA GLY A 37 -0.90 14.21 4.91
C GLY A 37 0.03 13.94 3.74
N LYS A 38 1.23 13.41 4.00
CA LYS A 38 2.24 13.10 2.98
C LYS A 38 2.20 11.61 2.65
N VAL A 39 2.41 11.29 1.38
CA VAL A 39 2.58 9.90 0.96
C VAL A 39 3.84 9.27 1.61
N PRO A 40 3.81 7.97 1.91
CA PRO A 40 4.96 7.24 2.46
C PRO A 40 6.21 7.39 1.59
N VAL A 41 7.38 7.40 2.22
CA VAL A 41 8.65 7.73 1.55
C VAL A 41 8.94 6.80 0.38
N CYS A 42 8.64 5.51 0.51
CA CYS A 42 8.85 4.53 -0.55
C CYS A 42 8.02 4.85 -1.80
N ALA A 43 6.78 5.30 -1.64
CA ALA A 43 5.92 5.70 -2.75
C ALA A 43 6.32 7.07 -3.32
N ALA A 44 6.74 8.01 -2.46
CA ALA A 44 7.20 9.34 -2.87
C ALA A 44 8.48 9.30 -3.71
N MET A 45 9.42 8.41 -3.35
CA MET A 45 10.73 8.30 -3.98
C MET A 45 10.78 7.29 -5.13
N CYS A 46 9.74 6.47 -5.31
CA CYS A 46 9.71 5.47 -6.38
C CYS A 46 9.69 6.15 -7.76
N SER A 47 10.83 6.19 -8.44
CA SER A 47 11.00 6.85 -9.75
C SER A 47 10.08 6.27 -10.83
N THR A 48 9.84 4.96 -10.81
CA THR A 48 8.98 4.24 -11.75
C THR A 48 7.49 4.34 -11.41
N LYS A 49 7.13 4.93 -10.26
CA LYS A 49 5.77 5.00 -9.73
C LYS A 49 5.07 3.62 -9.64
N ALA A 50 5.87 2.58 -9.38
CA ALA A 50 5.39 1.21 -9.19
C ALA A 50 4.68 1.03 -7.85
N LEU A 51 5.23 1.60 -6.79
CA LEU A 51 4.62 1.56 -5.46
C LEU A 51 3.47 2.57 -5.38
N LEU A 52 2.27 2.08 -5.07
CA LEU A 52 1.08 2.86 -4.77
C LEU A 52 0.69 2.61 -3.32
N VAL A 53 0.54 3.68 -2.53
CA VAL A 53 0.13 3.60 -1.13
C VAL A 53 -0.87 4.71 -0.84
N GLY A 54 -1.97 4.37 -0.18
CA GLY A 54 -3.13 5.22 0.04
C GLY A 54 -4.34 4.40 0.47
N GLU A 55 -5.50 5.04 0.53
CA GLU A 55 -6.77 4.35 0.78
C GLU A 55 -7.10 3.36 -0.34
N SER A 56 -7.72 2.23 0.00
CA SER A 56 -8.07 1.17 -0.96
C SER A 56 -8.89 1.69 -2.14
N SER A 57 -9.91 2.50 -1.87
CA SER A 57 -10.81 3.10 -2.87
C SER A 57 -10.04 3.92 -3.92
N LYS A 58 -9.02 4.68 -3.49
CA LYS A 58 -8.19 5.49 -4.38
C LYS A 58 -7.11 4.70 -5.11
N ILE A 59 -6.54 3.69 -4.46
CA ILE A 59 -5.61 2.78 -5.15
C ILE A 59 -6.33 2.04 -6.27
N GLU A 60 -7.53 1.54 -6.00
CA GLU A 60 -8.36 0.83 -6.98
C GLU A 60 -8.68 1.74 -8.19
N GLU A 61 -9.12 2.97 -7.95
CA GLU A 61 -9.34 3.96 -9.01
C GLU A 61 -8.08 4.19 -9.86
N ILE A 62 -6.92 4.42 -9.23
CA ILE A 62 -5.65 4.64 -9.94
C ILE A 62 -5.27 3.38 -10.75
N TYR A 63 -5.47 2.20 -10.17
CA TYR A 63 -5.16 0.94 -10.82
C TYR A 63 -6.04 0.71 -12.06
N HIS A 64 -7.35 0.87 -11.95
CA HIS A 64 -8.27 0.77 -13.09
C HIS A 64 -7.94 1.79 -14.17
N ASN A 65 -7.69 3.05 -13.80
CA ASN A 65 -7.27 4.08 -14.77
C ASN A 65 -5.97 3.69 -15.50
N ARG A 66 -4.99 3.10 -14.80
CA ARG A 66 -3.75 2.61 -15.41
C ARG A 66 -3.99 1.44 -16.36
N LEU A 67 -4.90 0.52 -16.03
CA LEU A 67 -5.26 -0.59 -16.90
C LEU A 67 -5.94 -0.10 -18.18
N MET A 68 -6.98 0.74 -18.04
CA MET A 68 -7.72 1.30 -19.18
C MET A 68 -6.80 2.06 -20.13
N ASN A 69 -5.90 2.90 -19.59
CA ASN A 69 -4.97 3.67 -20.42
C ASN A 69 -3.93 2.80 -21.15
N ARG A 70 -3.61 1.62 -20.64
CA ARG A 70 -2.63 0.71 -21.27
C ARG A 70 -3.23 -0.14 -22.39
N ASN A 71 -4.56 -0.17 -22.55
CA ASN A 71 -5.28 -1.06 -23.47
C ASN A 71 -4.79 -2.53 -23.37
N TYR A 72 -4.37 -2.96 -22.18
CA TYR A 72 -3.77 -4.27 -21.94
C TYR A 72 -4.40 -4.90 -20.69
N GLY A 73 -4.81 -6.17 -20.81
CA GLY A 73 -5.44 -6.92 -19.74
C GLY A 73 -6.97 -6.96 -19.82
N ILE A 74 -7.57 -7.78 -18.94
CA ILE A 74 -9.02 -7.91 -18.81
C ILE A 74 -9.47 -6.79 -17.85
N PRO A 75 -10.32 -5.83 -18.30
CA PRO A 75 -10.66 -4.63 -17.53
C PRO A 75 -11.30 -4.94 -16.17
N ASN A 76 -12.00 -6.07 -16.08
CA ASN A 76 -12.56 -6.62 -14.85
C ASN A 76 -11.84 -7.93 -14.52
N PRO A 77 -10.94 -7.95 -13.52
CA PRO A 77 -10.23 -9.17 -13.14
C PRO A 77 -11.17 -10.31 -12.77
N SER A 78 -12.33 -10.03 -12.17
CA SER A 78 -13.38 -11.00 -11.84
C SER A 78 -14.00 -11.69 -13.07
N GLU A 79 -13.88 -11.09 -14.25
CA GLU A 79 -14.34 -11.69 -15.50
C GLU A 79 -13.31 -12.62 -16.12
N SER A 80 -12.06 -12.59 -15.64
CA SER A 80 -11.01 -13.46 -16.14
C SER A 80 -11.32 -14.92 -15.85
N LEU A 81 -10.87 -15.79 -16.76
CA LEU A 81 -11.06 -17.23 -16.60
C LEU A 81 -10.41 -17.73 -15.31
N GLU A 82 -9.24 -17.19 -14.95
CA GLU A 82 -8.50 -17.54 -13.73
C GLU A 82 -9.27 -17.16 -12.46
N TRP A 83 -9.82 -15.94 -12.39
CA TRP A 83 -10.62 -15.48 -11.25
C TRP A 83 -11.91 -16.29 -11.13
N LYS A 84 -12.53 -16.58 -12.28
CA LYS A 84 -13.72 -17.43 -12.33
C LYS A 84 -13.44 -18.81 -11.76
N ILE A 85 -12.39 -19.49 -12.23
CA ILE A 85 -11.99 -20.81 -11.74
C ILE A 85 -11.62 -20.80 -10.25
N ALA A 86 -10.91 -19.77 -9.79
CA ALA A 86 -10.40 -19.73 -8.42
C ALA A 86 -11.50 -19.47 -7.38
N TYR A 87 -12.55 -18.72 -7.71
CA TYR A 87 -13.49 -18.22 -6.70
C TYR A 87 -14.99 -18.29 -7.06
N THR A 88 -15.37 -18.48 -8.33
CA THR A 88 -16.79 -18.63 -8.72
C THR A 88 -17.11 -19.95 -9.43
N GLY A 89 -16.10 -20.72 -9.82
CA GLY A 89 -16.24 -22.01 -10.48
C GLY A 89 -16.77 -23.06 -9.51
N LYS A 90 -18.10 -23.27 -9.55
CA LYS A 90 -18.78 -24.32 -8.78
C LYS A 90 -18.81 -25.69 -9.46
N GLU A 91 -18.31 -25.79 -10.69
CA GLU A 91 -18.11 -27.07 -11.39
C GLU A 91 -16.68 -27.09 -11.91
N ARG A 92 -15.79 -27.66 -11.09
CA ARG A 92 -14.64 -28.39 -11.64
C ARG A 92 -15.22 -29.70 -12.19
N LEU A 93 -14.87 -30.01 -13.43
CA LEU A 93 -15.20 -31.26 -14.15
C LEU A 93 -15.34 -32.48 -13.22
#